data_AF-A0A3S4HWP2-F1
#
_entry.id   AF-A0A3S4HWP2-F1
#
_cell.length_a   1.000
_cell.length_b   1.000
_cell.length_c   1.000
_cell.angle_alpha   90.00
_cell.angle_beta   90.00
_cell.angle_gamma   90.00
#
_symmetry.space_group_name_H-M   'P 1'
#
loop_
_entity.id
_entity.type
_entity.pdbx_description
1 polymer ?
#
loop_
_entity_poly.entity_id
_entity_poly.type
_entity_poly.pdbx_seq_one_letter_code
_entity_poly.pdbx_strand_id
1 'polypeptide(L)'
;MPKSRHTIQQQQQHVADWQLSGLSRTQYSLQHHLNVKTFCNWVGKWTKIPTSPAAGSHFIPATVAPEEALLSLPNIDRHMPAIILNLKRCSITCQPSQLPAIMAELNLC
;
A
#
# COMPACT_ATOMS: atom_id res chain seq x y z
N MET A 1 23.40 24.03 -5.75
CA MET A 1 22.92 22.74 -6.30
C MET A 1 22.19 23.01 -7.61
N PRO A 2 22.59 22.43 -8.74
CA PRO A 2 21.91 22.65 -10.01
C PRO A 2 20.49 22.08 -9.94
N LYS A 3 19.51 22.90 -10.32
CA LYS A 3 18.10 22.50 -10.37
C LYS A 3 17.89 21.65 -11.63
N SER A 4 18.16 20.36 -11.54
CA SER A 4 17.86 19.43 -12.64
C SER A 4 16.36 19.51 -12.94
N ARG A 5 16.02 20.04 -14.12
CA ARG A 5 14.64 20.14 -14.57
C ARG A 5 14.22 18.76 -15.07
N HIS A 6 13.61 17.98 -14.21
CA HIS A 6 12.99 16.72 -14.63
C HIS A 6 11.77 17.01 -15.48
N THR A 7 11.70 16.41 -16.67
CA THR A 7 10.51 16.50 -17.53
C THR A 7 9.32 15.80 -16.87
N ILE A 8 8.11 16.13 -17.30
CA ILE A 8 6.89 15.52 -16.74
C ILE A 8 6.93 13.99 -16.86
N GLN A 9 7.40 13.47 -17.99
CA GLN A 9 7.53 12.04 -18.24
C GLN A 9 8.53 11.37 -17.28
N GLN A 10 9.66 12.02 -17.01
CA GLN A 10 10.64 11.51 -16.04
C GLN A 10 10.08 11.48 -14.62
N GLN A 11 9.27 12.48 -14.23
CA GLN A 11 8.63 12.49 -12.92
C GLN A 11 7.64 11.33 -12.77
N GLN A 12 6.84 11.06 -13.80
CA GLN A 12 5.90 9.93 -13.80
C GLN A 12 6.63 8.60 -13.71
N GLN A 13 7.72 8.42 -14.48
CA GLN A 13 8.54 7.22 -14.44
C GLN A 13 9.09 6.96 -13.03
N HIS A 14 9.67 7.98 -12.39
CA HIS A 14 10.18 7.85 -11.03
C HIS A 14 9.10 7.49 -10.01
N VAL A 15 7.88 8.02 -10.16
CA VAL A 15 6.77 7.66 -9.26
C VAL A 15 6.32 6.22 -9.48
N ALA A 16 6.24 5.76 -10.74
CA ALA A 16 5.90 4.37 -11.07
C ALA A 16 6.97 3.39 -10.58
N ASP A 17 8.25 3.67 -10.85
CA ASP A 17 9.37 2.85 -10.40
C ASP A 17 9.43 2.79 -8.86
N TRP A 18 9.18 3.91 -8.19
CA TRP A 18 9.10 3.95 -6.72
C TRP A 18 7.97 3.08 -6.17
N GLN A 19 6.79 3.13 -6.77
CA GLN A 19 5.65 2.29 -6.37
C GLN A 19 5.96 0.80 -6.52
N LEU A 20 6.64 0.41 -7.59
CA LEU A 20 7.07 -0.98 -7.82
C LEU A 20 8.21 -1.41 -6.89
N SER A 21 9.06 -0.48 -6.47
CA SER A 21 10.22 -0.77 -5.61
C SER A 21 9.83 -1.09 -4.16
N GLY A 22 8.64 -0.67 -3.70
CA GLY A 22 8.21 -0.85 -2.30
C GLY A 22 9.04 -0.06 -1.27
N LEU A 23 9.91 0.85 -1.74
CA LEU A 23 10.82 1.62 -0.91
C LEU A 23 10.10 2.80 -0.24
N SER A 24 10.63 3.27 0.90
CA SER A 24 10.19 4.55 1.46
C SER A 24 10.60 5.70 0.54
N ARG A 25 9.81 6.79 0.54
CA ARG A 25 10.08 7.99 -0.29
C ARG A 25 11.50 8.54 -0.07
N THR A 26 11.97 8.53 1.17
CA THR A 26 13.31 9.00 1.54
C THR A 26 14.38 8.07 0.96
N GLN A 27 14.19 6.76 1.07
CA GLN A 27 15.15 5.78 0.57
C GLN A 27 15.30 5.84 -0.95
N TYR A 28 14.18 5.89 -1.66
CA TYR A 28 14.16 6.03 -3.12
C TYR A 28 14.81 7.35 -3.56
N SER A 29 14.51 8.45 -2.87
CA SER A 29 15.12 9.75 -3.16
C SER A 29 16.64 9.74 -2.96
N LEU A 30 17.14 9.06 -1.92
CA LEU A 30 18.57 8.91 -1.66
C LEU A 30 19.27 8.08 -2.75
N GLN A 31 18.69 6.95 -3.14
CA GLN A 31 19.27 6.08 -4.17
C GLN A 31 19.31 6.74 -5.55
N HIS A 32 18.28 7.51 -5.90
CA HIS A 32 18.18 8.15 -7.22
C HIS A 32 18.69 9.61 -7.22
N HIS A 33 19.35 10.05 -6.14
CA HIS A 33 19.84 11.43 -5.97
C HIS A 33 18.78 12.50 -6.23
N LEU A 34 17.52 12.20 -5.90
CA LEU A 34 16.40 13.12 -6.01
C LEU A 34 16.27 13.94 -4.73
N ASN A 35 15.80 15.18 -4.86
CA ASN A 35 15.45 15.96 -3.70
C ASN A 35 14.15 15.40 -3.08
N VAL A 36 14.22 14.96 -1.82
CA VAL A 36 13.09 14.35 -1.09
C VAL A 36 11.84 15.22 -1.13
N LYS A 37 11.98 16.54 -0.92
CA LYS A 37 10.85 17.48 -0.90
C LYS A 37 10.19 17.57 -2.29
N THR A 38 11.01 17.61 -3.33
CA THR A 38 10.54 17.63 -4.71
C THR A 38 9.84 16.32 -5.09
N PHE A 39 10.44 15.19 -4.72
CA PHE A 39 9.87 13.86 -4.99
C PHE A 39 8.53 13.65 -4.27
N CYS A 40 8.43 14.04 -2.99
CA CYS A 40 7.16 13.99 -2.24
C CYS A 40 6.04 14.80 -2.91
N ASN A 41 6.37 15.97 -3.48
CA ASN A 41 5.41 16.77 -4.23
C ASN A 41 4.96 16.08 -5.53
N TRP A 42 5.88 15.41 -6.24
CA TRP A 42 5.54 14.62 -7.43
C TRP A 42 4.64 13.44 -7.08
N VAL A 43 4.97 12.68 -6.03
CA VAL A 43 4.13 11.59 -5.56
C VAL A 43 2.71 12.09 -5.30
N GLY A 44 2.55 13.17 -4.51
CA GLY A 44 1.21 13.73 -4.23
C GLY A 44 0.47 14.29 -5.46
N LYS A 45 1.19 14.68 -6.51
CA LYS A 45 0.61 15.16 -7.78
C LYS A 45 0.16 14.00 -8.67
N TRP A 46 0.98 12.96 -8.78
CA TRP A 46 0.77 11.85 -9.72
C TRP A 46 -0.04 10.69 -9.14
N THR A 47 -0.05 10.48 -7.82
CA THR A 47 -0.92 9.47 -7.17
C THR A 47 -2.39 9.90 -7.11
N LYS A 48 -2.68 11.19 -7.28
CA LYS A 48 -4.04 11.74 -7.34
C LYS A 48 -4.65 11.66 -8.73
N ILE A 49 -3.87 11.33 -9.75
CA ILE A 49 -4.40 11.02 -11.06
C ILE A 49 -4.79 9.55 -10.98
N PRO A 50 -6.08 9.21 -10.92
CA PRO A 50 -6.46 7.84 -11.16
C PRO A 50 -6.08 7.60 -12.61
N THR A 51 -4.94 6.94 -12.84
CA THR A 51 -4.80 6.12 -14.03
C THR A 51 -6.00 5.18 -13.95
N SER A 52 -7.03 5.50 -14.73
CA SER A 52 -8.25 4.71 -14.84
C SER A 52 -7.83 3.24 -14.88
N PRO A 53 -8.24 2.41 -13.90
CA PRO A 53 -7.97 1.00 -13.99
C PRO A 53 -8.77 0.52 -15.19
N ALA A 54 -8.04 0.11 -16.23
CA ALA A 54 -8.59 -0.82 -17.19
C ALA A 54 -9.29 -1.92 -16.38
N ALA A 55 -10.57 -2.11 -16.71
CA ALA A 55 -11.45 -3.06 -16.07
C ALA A 55 -10.77 -4.42 -15.90
N GLY A 56 -10.93 -5.00 -14.71
CA GLY A 56 -10.72 -6.42 -14.45
C GLY A 56 -9.29 -6.80 -14.06
N SER A 57 -8.94 -6.64 -12.79
CA SER A 57 -7.96 -7.53 -12.18
C SER A 57 -8.14 -7.54 -10.65
N HIS A 58 -8.92 -8.51 -10.16
CA HIS A 58 -9.02 -8.88 -8.75
C HIS A 58 -7.76 -9.61 -8.28
N PHE A 59 -6.57 -9.06 -8.54
CA PHE A 59 -5.33 -9.61 -8.02
C PHE A 59 -4.98 -8.93 -6.70
N ILE A 60 -5.32 -9.59 -5.60
CA ILE A 60 -4.75 -9.32 -4.29
C ILE A 60 -3.36 -9.97 -4.30
N PRO A 61 -2.25 -9.23 -4.18
CA PRO A 61 -0.93 -9.84 -4.09
C PRO A 61 -0.81 -10.54 -2.73
N ALA A 62 -0.93 -11.86 -2.73
CA ALA A 62 -0.55 -12.69 -1.60
C ALA A 62 0.99 -12.70 -1.53
N THR A 63 1.56 -11.90 -0.62
CA THR A 63 2.95 -12.06 -0.23
C THR A 63 3.04 -13.39 0.54
N VAL A 64 3.60 -14.41 -0.11
CA VAL A 64 4.06 -15.59 0.61
C VAL A 64 5.42 -15.19 1.15
N ALA A 65 5.46 -14.73 2.39
CA ALA A 65 6.73 -14.53 3.07
C ALA A 65 7.45 -15.90 3.09
N PRO A 66 8.72 -16.00 2.66
CA PRO A 66 9.49 -17.22 2.82
C PRO A 66 9.51 -17.59 4.31
N GLU A 67 9.26 -18.87 4.57
CA GLU A 67 9.05 -19.49 5.89
C GLU A 67 10.15 -19.22 6.93
N GLU A 68 11.31 -18.72 6.51
CA GLU A 68 12.46 -18.45 7.36
C GLU A 68 12.30 -17.27 8.32
N ALA A 69 11.35 -16.35 8.07
CA ALA A 69 11.10 -15.21 8.96
C ALA A 69 10.19 -15.54 10.17
N LEU A 70 9.62 -16.75 10.25
CA LEU A 70 8.69 -17.12 11.33
C LEU A 70 9.37 -17.67 12.59
N LEU A 71 10.70 -17.83 12.61
CA LEU A 71 11.42 -18.39 13.76
C LEU A 71 11.91 -17.36 14.79
N SER A 72 11.54 -16.08 14.68
CA SER A 72 11.99 -15.05 15.63
C SER A 72 10.91 -14.18 16.26
N LEU A 73 9.62 -14.52 16.08
CA LEU A 73 8.55 -13.89 16.87
C LEU A 73 8.16 -14.81 18.04
N PRO A 74 8.18 -14.31 19.29
CA PRO A 74 7.77 -15.09 20.44
C PRO A 74 6.25 -15.30 20.37
N ASN A 75 5.87 -16.57 20.25
CA ASN A 75 4.66 -17.19 20.79
C ASN A 75 3.46 -16.25 21.06
N ILE A 76 2.59 -16.06 20.06
CA ILE A 76 1.18 -15.75 20.31
C ILE A 76 0.33 -16.74 19.52
N ASP A 77 -0.09 -17.77 20.24
CA ASP A 77 -1.39 -18.43 20.18
C ASP A 77 -2.02 -18.61 18.78
N ARG A 78 -1.74 -19.77 18.21
CA ARG A 78 -2.56 -20.38 17.16
C ARG A 78 -3.94 -20.71 17.74
N HIS A 79 -4.93 -19.83 17.62
CA HIS A 79 -6.34 -20.16 17.33
C HIS A 79 -7.16 -18.87 17.22
N MET A 80 -7.62 -18.58 16.01
CA MET A 80 -8.82 -17.83 15.61
C MET A 80 -8.50 -16.90 14.42
N PRO A 81 -8.98 -17.20 13.20
CA PRO A 81 -8.80 -16.31 12.06
C PRO A 81 -9.68 -15.07 12.26
N ALA A 82 -9.12 -13.99 12.79
CA ALA A 82 -9.81 -12.71 12.88
C ALA A 82 -9.90 -12.05 11.49
N ILE A 83 -11.09 -11.67 11.07
CA ILE A 83 -11.34 -10.94 9.83
C ILE A 83 -11.30 -9.44 10.13
N ILE A 84 -10.59 -8.67 9.30
CA ILE A 84 -10.50 -7.21 9.44
C ILE A 84 -11.30 -6.56 8.30
N LEU A 85 -12.37 -5.86 8.67
CA LEU A 85 -13.19 -5.04 7.77
C LEU A 85 -12.64 -3.61 7.79
N ASN A 86 -12.06 -3.17 6.67
CA ASN A 86 -11.57 -1.80 6.52
C ASN A 86 -12.68 -0.91 5.92
N LEU A 87 -13.27 -0.07 6.76
CA LEU A 87 -14.29 0.92 6.37
C LEU A 87 -13.63 2.29 6.15
N LYS A 88 -14.33 3.22 5.49
CA LYS A 88 -13.79 4.55 5.12
C LYS A 88 -13.25 5.39 6.29
N ARG A 89 -13.67 5.10 7.53
CA ARG A 89 -13.36 5.90 8.74
C ARG A 89 -12.86 5.05 9.92
N CYS A 90 -12.91 3.72 9.83
CA CYS A 90 -12.52 2.83 10.92
C CYS A 90 -12.22 1.42 10.39
N SER A 91 -11.41 0.67 11.13
CA SER A 91 -11.16 -0.75 10.88
C SER A 91 -11.77 -1.57 12.01
N ILE A 92 -12.54 -2.59 11.68
CA ILE A 92 -13.19 -3.47 12.65
C ILE A 92 -12.57 -4.85 12.53
N THR A 93 -12.08 -5.39 13.64
CA THR A 93 -11.60 -6.76 13.74
C THR A 93 -12.69 -7.61 14.37
N CYS A 94 -13.13 -8.66 13.69
CA CYS A 94 -14.20 -9.52 14.16
C CYS A 94 -13.94 -11.00 13.84
N GLN A 95 -14.63 -11.90 14.55
CA GLN A 95 -14.59 -13.32 14.22
C GLN A 95 -15.45 -13.62 12.96
N PRO A 96 -15.16 -14.71 12.21
CA PRO A 96 -15.90 -15.05 10.99
C PRO A 96 -17.40 -15.28 11.25
N SER A 97 -17.75 -15.82 12.41
CA SER A 97 -19.14 -16.02 12.85
C SER A 97 -19.90 -14.71 13.08
N GLN A 98 -19.18 -13.61 13.38
CA GLN A 98 -19.76 -12.30 13.65
C GLN A 98 -19.85 -11.43 12.40
N LEU A 99 -19.15 -11.80 11.32
CA LEU A 99 -19.15 -11.09 10.05
C LEU A 99 -20.55 -10.85 9.47
N PRO A 100 -21.46 -11.84 9.35
CA PRO A 100 -22.80 -11.59 8.80
C PRO A 100 -23.64 -10.64 9.67
N ALA A 101 -23.51 -10.72 11.00
CA ALA A 101 -24.19 -9.81 11.92
C ALA A 101 -23.67 -8.36 11.77
N ILE A 102 -22.35 -8.19 11.65
CA ILE A 102 -21.72 -6.88 11.43
C ILE A 102 -22.09 -6.32 10.06
N MET A 103 -22.13 -7.16 9.02
CA MET A 103 -22.55 -6.73 7.67
C MET A 103 -24.01 -6.27 7.65
N ALA A 104 -24.91 -6.95 8.39
CA ALA A 104 -26.29 -6.55 8.53
C ALA A 104 -26.44 -5.21 9.27
N GLU A 105 -25.77 -5.05 10.42
CA GLU A 105 -25.78 -3.80 11.20
C GLU A 105 -25.24 -2.61 10.38
N LEU A 106 -24.18 -2.84 9.61
CA LEU A 106 -23.59 -1.81 8.77
C LEU A 106 -24.33 -1.58 7.44
N ASN A 107 -25.43 -2.30 7.19
CA ASN A 107 -26.17 -2.29 5.92
C ASN A 107 -25.24 -2.43 4.70
N LEU A 108 -24.26 -3.33 4.79
CA LEU A 108 -23.29 -3.62 3.73
C LEU A 108 -23.82 -4.67 2.72
N CYS A 109 -25.12 -4.96 2.77
CA CYS A 109 -25.86 -5.86 1.88
C CYS A 109 -26.71 -5.07 0.90
#